data_AF-A0A2S6BTY1-F1
#
_entry.id   AF-A0A2S6BTY1-F1
#
_cell.length_a   1.000
_cell.length_b   1.000
_cell.length_c   1.000
_cell.angle_alpha   90.00
_cell.angle_beta   90.00
_cell.angle_gamma   90.00
#
_symmetry.space_group_name_H-M   'P 1'
#
loop_
_entity.id
_entity.type
_entity.pdbx_description
1 polymer ?
#
loop_
_entity_poly.entity_id
_entity_poly.type
_entity_poly.pdbx_seq_one_letter_code
_entity_poly.pdbx_strand_id
1 'polypeptide(L)'
;MLSRYSDTVWPLNLDDHELLGDPGTLQEARSKLTADGWNPDGLYCSTTWCRMRYMASVIQEMIIVHDYQPLTDASTRELLMLYDQLNTFWDSIPQTLRYKPEVWHTTIPPRQCLMLAVVYLLHLQSNFRIHRKLMRSDPVHAEKALEFASLIVGTVNHLSQVRDRSVFLRFDNSYVMLDYGLSAAAMMVEAVSRKGVPSWPQSISRSKLIRELSVLVSNLESICQPGESNYAVCTRAARKLSRALDEILDPDATTIEDGHSRRSGPVGTGDSSTHTTATSEPATDNFASDMMPGEHNGLGGLDFSDLDSWLRSVDWTEVGADYIF
;
A
#
# COMPACT_ATOMS: atom_id res chain seq x y z
N MET A 1 5.76 14.97 -13.07
CA MET A 1 5.21 16.24 -13.55
C MET A 1 4.91 16.14 -15.03
N LEU A 2 3.72 15.68 -15.42
CA LEU A 2 3.32 15.47 -16.82
C LEU A 2 2.55 16.67 -17.38
N SER A 3 1.61 17.23 -16.63
CA SER A 3 0.71 18.29 -17.14
C SER A 3 1.35 19.69 -17.23
N ARG A 4 2.40 19.94 -16.43
CA ARG A 4 3.11 21.23 -16.42
C ARG A 4 4.11 21.41 -17.56
N TYR A 5 4.54 20.31 -18.19
CA TYR A 5 5.61 20.31 -19.19
C TYR A 5 5.22 19.62 -20.50
N SER A 6 3.98 19.14 -20.62
CA SER A 6 3.46 18.49 -21.82
C SER A 6 2.10 19.06 -22.20
N ASP A 7 1.93 19.36 -23.48
CA ASP A 7 0.67 19.75 -24.12
C ASP A 7 -0.01 18.56 -24.82
N THR A 8 0.40 17.33 -24.49
CA THR A 8 -0.11 16.11 -25.12
C THR A 8 -1.62 15.96 -24.87
N VAL A 9 -2.39 15.95 -25.97
CA VAL A 9 -3.83 15.69 -25.94
C VAL A 9 -4.09 14.20 -25.76
N TRP A 10 -5.20 13.87 -25.11
CA TRP A 10 -5.52 12.49 -24.75
C TRP A 10 -5.77 11.66 -26.01
N PRO A 11 -5.23 10.45 -26.10
CA PRO A 11 -5.55 9.58 -27.23
C PRO A 11 -7.05 9.28 -27.23
N LEU A 12 -7.64 9.27 -28.43
CA LEU A 12 -8.97 8.71 -28.63
C LEU A 12 -8.91 7.20 -28.39
N ASN A 13 -9.97 6.63 -27.83
CA ASN A 13 -10.02 5.20 -27.56
C ASN A 13 -10.40 4.43 -28.83
N LEU A 14 -9.42 4.29 -29.71
CA LEU A 14 -9.49 3.58 -30.98
C LEU A 14 -8.49 2.43 -30.96
N ASP A 15 -8.79 1.35 -31.67
CA ASP A 15 -7.81 0.29 -31.89
C ASP A 15 -6.76 0.70 -32.95
N ASP A 16 -5.66 -0.06 -33.04
CA ASP A 16 -4.56 0.28 -33.94
C ASP A 16 -4.98 0.19 -35.43
N HIS A 17 -5.95 -0.66 -35.79
CA HIS A 17 -6.48 -0.77 -37.15
C HIS A 17 -7.37 0.41 -37.51
N GLU A 18 -8.22 0.88 -36.60
CA GLU A 18 -9.03 2.09 -36.75
C GLU A 18 -8.15 3.33 -36.86
N LEU A 19 -7.06 3.39 -36.07
CA LEU A 19 -6.13 4.51 -36.06
C LEU A 19 -5.28 4.60 -37.34
N LEU A 20 -4.84 3.45 -37.85
CA LEU A 20 -4.00 3.34 -39.05
C LEU A 20 -4.79 3.11 -40.35
N GLY A 21 -6.13 3.09 -40.26
CA GLY A 21 -7.03 2.89 -41.38
C GLY A 21 -7.05 4.05 -42.36
N ASP A 22 -7.82 3.90 -43.44
CA ASP A 22 -8.06 5.00 -44.38
C ASP A 22 -8.89 6.13 -43.71
N PRO A 23 -8.88 7.36 -44.26
CA PRO A 23 -9.58 8.49 -43.67
C PRO A 23 -11.08 8.26 -43.41
N GLY A 24 -11.75 7.42 -44.21
CA GLY A 24 -13.15 7.07 -44.01
C GLY A 24 -13.34 6.18 -42.79
N THR A 25 -12.56 5.10 -42.68
CA THR A 25 -12.56 4.19 -41.52
C THR A 25 -12.27 4.95 -40.22
N LEU A 26 -11.26 5.83 -40.21
CA LEU A 26 -10.94 6.63 -39.02
C LEU A 26 -12.07 7.60 -38.64
N GLN A 27 -12.70 8.26 -39.61
CA GLN A 27 -13.79 9.19 -39.33
C GLN A 27 -15.04 8.47 -38.83
N GLU A 28 -15.35 7.29 -39.36
CA GLU A 28 -16.43 6.46 -38.88
C GLU A 28 -16.17 6.01 -37.43
N ALA A 29 -14.97 5.51 -37.13
CA ALA A 29 -14.62 5.08 -35.77
C ALA A 29 -14.72 6.24 -34.77
N ARG A 30 -14.26 7.44 -35.15
CA ARG A 30 -14.41 8.67 -34.34
C ARG A 30 -15.86 9.03 -34.06
N SER A 31 -16.77 8.81 -35.02
CA SER A 31 -18.18 9.15 -34.86
C SER A 31 -18.92 8.27 -33.84
N LYS A 32 -18.37 7.10 -33.51
CA LYS A 32 -18.94 6.13 -32.55
C LYS A 32 -18.48 6.36 -31.10
N LEU A 33 -17.49 7.24 -30.90
CA LEU A 33 -16.95 7.53 -29.57
C LEU A 33 -17.93 8.36 -28.74
N THR A 34 -17.83 8.22 -27.42
CA THR A 34 -18.52 9.12 -26.48
C THR A 34 -17.98 10.55 -26.59
N ALA A 35 -18.67 11.51 -25.99
CA ALA A 35 -18.21 12.91 -25.95
C ALA A 35 -16.80 13.05 -25.34
N ASP A 36 -16.44 12.16 -24.41
CA ASP A 36 -15.12 12.13 -23.78
C ASP A 36 -14.07 11.36 -24.61
N GLY A 37 -14.47 10.74 -25.73
CA GLY A 37 -13.57 10.01 -26.63
C GLY A 37 -13.35 8.54 -26.26
N TRP A 38 -14.26 7.94 -25.46
CA TRP A 38 -14.23 6.52 -25.14
C TRP A 38 -14.98 5.69 -26.18
N ASN A 39 -14.52 4.47 -26.44
CA ASN A 39 -15.34 3.50 -27.16
C ASN A 39 -16.38 2.94 -26.16
N PRO A 40 -17.69 3.07 -26.45
CA PRO A 40 -18.75 2.67 -25.52
C PRO A 40 -18.80 1.17 -25.26
N ASP A 41 -18.32 0.34 -26.19
CA ASP A 41 -18.32 -1.12 -26.05
C ASP A 41 -17.19 -1.60 -25.12
N GLY A 42 -16.21 -0.75 -24.85
CA GLY A 42 -15.05 -1.05 -24.01
C GLY A 42 -14.05 -1.96 -24.70
N LEU A 43 -13.12 -1.35 -25.42
CA LEU A 43 -12.01 -2.05 -26.08
C LEU A 43 -10.85 -2.27 -25.12
N TYR A 44 -10.23 -3.45 -25.18
CA TYR A 44 -8.97 -3.74 -24.50
C TYR A 44 -7.77 -3.53 -25.42
N CYS A 45 -7.49 -2.28 -25.78
CA CYS A 45 -6.39 -1.91 -26.70
C CYS A 45 -5.34 -1.02 -26.02
N SER A 46 -4.23 -0.78 -26.75
CA SER A 46 -3.12 0.08 -26.33
C SER A 46 -3.61 1.45 -25.86
N THR A 47 -4.49 2.09 -26.64
CA THR A 47 -5.03 3.42 -26.35
C THR A 47 -5.85 3.44 -25.07
N THR A 48 -6.66 2.41 -24.77
CA THR A 48 -7.41 2.29 -23.51
C THR A 48 -6.48 2.46 -22.30
N TRP A 49 -5.40 1.68 -22.28
CA TRP A 49 -4.46 1.67 -21.16
C TRP A 49 -3.64 2.94 -21.07
N CYS A 50 -3.18 3.46 -22.21
CA CYS A 50 -2.47 4.74 -22.26
C CYS A 50 -3.34 5.87 -21.73
N ARG A 51 -4.61 5.91 -22.13
CA ARG A 51 -5.59 6.90 -21.66
C ARG A 51 -5.72 6.78 -20.15
N MET A 52 -6.13 5.63 -19.61
CA MET A 52 -6.32 5.40 -18.16
C MET A 52 -5.10 5.75 -17.32
N ARG A 53 -3.91 5.33 -17.74
CA ARG A 53 -2.67 5.64 -17.01
C ARG A 53 -2.36 7.13 -17.06
N TYR A 54 -2.41 7.74 -18.24
CA TYR A 54 -2.15 9.18 -18.38
C TYR A 54 -3.04 9.97 -17.43
N MET A 55 -4.33 9.66 -17.44
CA MET A 55 -5.27 10.42 -16.63
C MET A 55 -5.16 10.15 -15.12
N ALA A 56 -4.82 8.93 -14.71
CA ALA A 56 -4.41 8.69 -13.31
C ALA A 56 -3.14 9.48 -12.93
N SER A 57 -2.13 9.49 -13.80
CA SER A 57 -0.85 10.17 -13.55
C SER A 57 -0.98 11.69 -13.42
N VAL A 58 -1.85 12.34 -14.20
CA VAL A 58 -2.10 13.78 -14.09
C VAL A 58 -2.69 14.13 -12.72
N ILE A 59 -3.66 13.35 -12.24
CA ILE A 59 -4.29 13.62 -10.95
C ILE A 59 -3.29 13.33 -9.81
N GLN A 60 -2.54 12.23 -9.88
CA GLN A 60 -1.53 11.91 -8.89
C GLN A 60 -0.44 12.97 -8.78
N GLU A 61 -0.02 13.55 -9.91
CA GLU A 61 0.92 14.68 -9.92
C GLU A 61 0.39 15.86 -9.09
N MET A 62 -0.88 16.24 -9.30
CA MET A 62 -1.48 17.36 -8.57
C MET A 62 -1.62 17.06 -7.08
N ILE A 63 -1.98 15.82 -6.72
CA ILE A 63 -2.07 15.40 -5.32
C ILE A 63 -0.70 15.46 -4.63
N ILE A 64 0.37 14.99 -5.29
CA ILE A 64 1.73 14.92 -4.72
C ILE A 64 2.26 16.28 -4.27
N VAL A 65 1.88 17.36 -4.96
CA VAL A 65 2.31 18.72 -4.59
C VAL A 65 1.87 19.06 -3.16
N HIS A 66 0.73 18.53 -2.73
CA HIS A 66 0.18 18.77 -1.40
C HIS A 66 0.83 17.92 -0.32
N ASP A 67 1.54 16.83 -0.64
CA ASP A 67 2.16 15.96 0.37
C ASP A 67 3.23 16.70 1.18
N TYR A 68 3.94 17.63 0.53
CA TYR A 68 5.04 18.40 1.11
C TYR A 68 4.65 19.81 1.58
N GLN A 69 3.39 20.20 1.43
CA GLN A 69 2.89 21.52 1.82
C GLN A 69 2.02 21.44 3.08
N PRO A 70 2.05 22.49 3.93
CA PRO A 70 1.10 22.60 5.03
C PRO A 70 -0.33 22.75 4.49
N LEU A 71 -1.30 22.21 5.22
CA LEU A 71 -2.70 22.33 4.84
C LEU A 71 -3.19 23.75 5.15
N THR A 72 -3.63 24.44 4.11
CA THR A 72 -4.25 25.77 4.11
C THR A 72 -5.66 25.70 3.51
N ASP A 73 -6.51 26.69 3.78
CA ASP A 73 -7.87 26.75 3.19
C ASP A 73 -7.86 26.73 1.65
N ALA A 74 -6.82 27.30 1.03
CA ALA A 74 -6.62 27.25 -0.41
C ALA A 74 -6.34 25.80 -0.87
N SER A 75 -5.39 25.11 -0.24
CA SER A 75 -5.07 23.72 -0.57
C SER A 75 -6.23 22.76 -0.27
N THR A 76 -7.03 23.03 0.77
CA THR A 76 -8.23 22.24 1.06
C THR A 76 -9.24 22.33 -0.08
N ARG A 77 -9.53 23.54 -0.57
CA ARG A 77 -10.41 23.73 -1.73
C ARG A 77 -9.87 23.04 -2.98
N GLU A 78 -8.57 23.15 -3.23
CA GLU A 78 -7.93 22.50 -4.38
C GLU A 78 -8.03 20.97 -4.30
N LEU A 79 -7.76 20.37 -3.14
CA LEU A 79 -7.91 18.93 -2.92
C LEU A 79 -9.35 18.44 -3.12
N LEU A 80 -10.35 19.23 -2.71
CA LEU A 80 -11.76 18.90 -2.95
C LEU A 80 -12.12 19.00 -4.45
N MET A 81 -11.62 20.01 -5.16
CA MET A 81 -11.78 20.10 -6.61
C MET A 81 -11.12 18.92 -7.33
N LEU A 82 -9.93 18.51 -6.90
CA LEU A 82 -9.24 17.34 -7.44
C LEU A 82 -10.01 16.04 -7.16
N TYR A 83 -10.65 15.92 -6.00
CA TYR A 83 -11.54 14.79 -5.68
C TYR A 83 -12.74 14.73 -6.64
N ASP A 84 -13.42 15.85 -6.89
CA ASP A 84 -14.55 15.89 -7.82
C ASP A 84 -14.13 15.58 -9.25
N GLN A 85 -12.98 16.12 -9.68
CA GLN A 85 -12.38 15.80 -10.97
C GLN A 85 -12.09 14.31 -11.07
N LEU A 86 -11.39 13.71 -10.10
CA LEU A 86 -11.06 12.29 -10.07
C LEU A 86 -12.27 11.37 -10.17
N ASN A 87 -13.38 11.71 -9.52
CA ASN A 87 -14.59 10.90 -9.56
C ASN A 87 -15.37 11.09 -10.87
N THR A 88 -15.52 12.33 -11.35
CA THR A 88 -16.08 12.61 -12.68
C THR A 88 -15.32 11.85 -13.77
N PHE A 89 -14.00 11.81 -13.59
CA PHE A 89 -13.09 11.13 -14.46
C PHE A 89 -13.35 9.62 -14.49
N TRP A 90 -13.36 9.01 -13.31
CA TRP A 90 -13.66 7.59 -13.15
C TRP A 90 -15.03 7.25 -13.72
N ASP A 91 -15.99 8.16 -13.58
CA ASP A 91 -17.34 8.03 -14.11
C ASP A 91 -17.46 8.15 -15.63
N SER A 92 -16.47 8.74 -16.31
CA SER A 92 -16.39 8.72 -17.78
C SER A 92 -15.94 7.36 -18.34
N ILE A 93 -15.24 6.55 -17.55
CA ILE A 93 -14.68 5.26 -18.01
C ILE A 93 -15.83 4.27 -18.26
N PRO A 94 -15.90 3.59 -19.42
CA PRO A 94 -16.89 2.56 -19.69
C PRO A 94 -16.94 1.49 -18.58
N GLN A 95 -18.15 1.02 -18.23
CA GLN A 95 -18.31 0.08 -17.10
C GLN A 95 -17.56 -1.25 -17.31
N THR A 96 -17.44 -1.71 -18.56
CA THR A 96 -16.67 -2.89 -18.96
C THR A 96 -15.18 -2.76 -18.65
N LEU A 97 -14.70 -1.52 -18.56
CA LEU A 97 -13.32 -1.14 -18.29
C LEU A 97 -13.08 -0.71 -16.84
N ARG A 98 -14.08 -0.84 -15.95
CA ARG A 98 -13.91 -0.64 -14.52
C ARG A 98 -13.70 -1.98 -13.83
N TYR A 99 -12.63 -2.09 -13.06
CA TYR A 99 -12.29 -3.31 -12.36
C TYR A 99 -13.40 -3.73 -11.38
N LYS A 100 -13.67 -5.04 -11.36
CA LYS A 100 -14.41 -5.72 -10.30
C LYS A 100 -13.76 -7.08 -10.06
N PRO A 101 -13.74 -7.63 -8.83
CA PRO A 101 -13.12 -8.94 -8.57
C PRO A 101 -13.62 -10.07 -9.48
N GLU A 102 -14.86 -10.00 -9.95
CA GLU A 102 -15.49 -11.00 -10.80
C GLU A 102 -14.82 -11.11 -12.18
N VAL A 103 -14.09 -10.09 -12.65
CA VAL A 103 -13.43 -10.10 -13.96
C VAL A 103 -12.44 -11.27 -14.09
N TRP A 104 -11.84 -11.70 -12.98
CA TRP A 104 -10.95 -12.85 -12.92
C TRP A 104 -11.63 -14.17 -13.28
N HIS A 105 -12.96 -14.24 -13.21
CA HIS A 105 -13.77 -15.42 -13.52
C HIS A 105 -14.46 -15.35 -14.89
N THR A 106 -14.09 -14.37 -15.72
CA THR A 106 -14.61 -14.18 -17.06
C THR A 106 -13.64 -14.69 -18.14
N THR A 107 -13.96 -14.45 -19.41
CA THR A 107 -13.09 -14.73 -20.55
C THR A 107 -11.97 -13.70 -20.75
N ILE A 108 -11.94 -12.63 -19.94
CA ILE A 108 -10.90 -11.60 -20.01
C ILE A 108 -9.55 -12.23 -19.63
N PRO A 109 -8.48 -12.03 -20.42
CA PRO A 109 -7.20 -12.66 -20.09
C PRO A 109 -6.59 -12.05 -18.81
N PRO A 110 -5.84 -12.84 -18.01
CA PRO A 110 -5.31 -12.41 -16.70
C PRO A 110 -4.51 -11.11 -16.70
N ARG A 111 -3.79 -10.82 -17.80
CA ARG A 111 -3.02 -9.58 -17.95
C ARG A 111 -3.95 -8.36 -17.95
N GLN A 112 -5.03 -8.39 -18.71
CA GLN A 112 -6.01 -7.31 -18.75
C GLN A 112 -6.72 -7.15 -17.41
N CYS A 113 -7.04 -8.26 -16.72
CA CYS A 113 -7.59 -8.21 -15.36
C CYS A 113 -6.65 -7.49 -14.38
N LEU A 114 -5.35 -7.79 -14.44
CA LEU A 114 -4.33 -7.10 -13.64
C LEU A 114 -4.27 -5.60 -13.99
N MET A 115 -4.26 -5.25 -15.28
CA MET A 115 -4.22 -3.85 -15.71
C MET A 115 -5.43 -3.05 -15.21
N LEU A 116 -6.63 -3.64 -15.27
CA LEU A 116 -7.84 -3.06 -14.67
C LEU A 116 -7.66 -2.85 -13.16
N ALA A 117 -7.16 -3.87 -12.45
CA ALA A 117 -6.95 -3.81 -11.01
C ALA A 117 -5.96 -2.71 -10.60
N VAL A 118 -4.85 -2.55 -11.35
CA VAL A 118 -3.85 -1.50 -11.10
C VAL A 118 -4.45 -0.11 -11.32
N VAL A 119 -5.21 0.09 -12.40
CA VAL A 119 -5.89 1.38 -12.65
C VAL A 119 -6.91 1.69 -11.55
N TYR A 120 -7.63 0.68 -11.05
CA TYR A 120 -8.52 0.83 -9.92
C TYR A 120 -7.78 1.16 -8.61
N LEU A 121 -6.67 0.48 -8.32
CA LEU A 121 -5.81 0.78 -7.17
C LEU A 121 -5.28 2.21 -7.21
N LEU A 122 -4.86 2.71 -8.38
CA LEU A 122 -4.44 4.11 -8.57
C LEU A 122 -5.57 5.09 -8.23
N HIS A 123 -6.80 4.80 -8.66
CA HIS A 123 -7.98 5.61 -8.33
C HIS A 123 -8.28 5.60 -6.83
N LEU A 124 -8.26 4.42 -6.20
CA LEU A 124 -8.47 4.29 -4.75
C LEU A 124 -7.39 5.01 -3.96
N GLN A 125 -6.11 4.83 -4.33
CA GLN A 125 -4.97 5.45 -3.66
C GLN A 125 -5.02 6.98 -3.77
N SER A 126 -5.47 7.51 -4.92
CA SER A 126 -5.64 8.95 -5.12
C SER A 126 -6.71 9.53 -4.19
N ASN A 127 -7.88 8.88 -4.11
CA ASN A 127 -8.93 9.26 -3.16
C ASN A 127 -8.47 9.15 -1.70
N PHE A 128 -7.79 8.05 -1.37
CA PHE A 128 -7.20 7.82 -0.05
C PHE A 128 -6.24 8.94 0.35
N ARG A 129 -5.31 9.33 -0.53
CA ARG A 129 -4.33 10.39 -0.25
C ARG A 129 -5.01 11.74 0.01
N ILE A 130 -6.01 12.10 -0.80
CA ILE A 130 -6.80 13.33 -0.61
C ILE A 130 -7.46 13.32 0.78
N HIS A 131 -8.25 12.28 1.09
CA HIS A 131 -8.95 12.21 2.36
C HIS A 131 -8.01 12.08 3.56
N ARG A 132 -6.89 11.36 3.41
CA ARG A 132 -5.85 11.28 4.44
C ARG A 132 -5.26 12.64 4.74
N LYS A 133 -5.04 13.49 3.74
CA LYS A 133 -4.55 14.86 3.95
C LYS A 133 -5.59 15.73 4.67
N LEU A 134 -6.87 15.55 4.36
CA LEU A 134 -7.99 16.34 4.90
C LEU A 134 -8.54 15.84 6.25
N MET A 135 -8.15 14.66 6.72
CA MET A 135 -8.75 14.04 7.92
C MET A 135 -8.66 14.87 9.20
N ARG A 136 -7.68 15.79 9.28
CA ARG A 136 -7.49 16.67 10.46
C ARG A 136 -8.51 17.81 10.48
N SER A 137 -9.12 18.12 9.34
CA SER A 137 -10.08 19.22 9.19
C SER A 137 -11.51 18.78 9.53
N ASP A 138 -11.90 17.56 9.16
CA ASP A 138 -13.27 17.05 9.35
C ASP A 138 -13.23 15.52 9.60
N PRO A 139 -13.89 15.00 10.66
CA PRO A 139 -14.06 13.57 10.90
C PRO A 139 -14.60 12.77 9.70
N VAL A 140 -15.43 13.36 8.84
CA VAL A 140 -15.96 12.70 7.62
C VAL A 140 -14.84 12.26 6.70
N HIS A 141 -13.74 13.03 6.61
CA HIS A 141 -12.59 12.65 5.80
C HIS A 141 -11.79 11.50 6.41
N ALA A 142 -11.76 11.38 7.75
CA ALA A 142 -11.14 10.23 8.40
C ALA A 142 -11.89 8.93 8.10
N GLU A 143 -13.24 8.97 8.13
CA GLU A 143 -14.09 7.84 7.77
C GLU A 143 -13.88 7.42 6.31
N LYS A 144 -13.96 8.36 5.37
CA LYS A 144 -13.72 8.09 3.95
C LYS A 144 -12.32 7.55 3.68
N ALA A 145 -11.29 8.11 4.32
CA ALA A 145 -9.93 7.60 4.15
C ALA A 145 -9.82 6.15 4.62
N LEU A 146 -10.48 5.79 5.73
CA LEU A 146 -10.52 4.41 6.23
C LEU A 146 -11.28 3.47 5.28
N GLU A 147 -12.38 3.92 4.68
CA GLU A 147 -13.11 3.19 3.64
C GLU A 147 -12.20 2.88 2.44
N PHE A 148 -11.53 3.89 1.90
CA PHE A 148 -10.58 3.69 0.79
C PHE A 148 -9.40 2.79 1.21
N ALA A 149 -8.90 2.91 2.44
CA ALA A 149 -7.85 2.05 2.95
C ALA A 149 -8.26 0.57 2.97
N SER A 150 -9.47 0.27 3.47
CA SER A 150 -10.04 -1.10 3.46
C SER A 150 -10.22 -1.62 2.03
N LEU A 151 -10.70 -0.77 1.10
CA LEU A 151 -10.82 -1.15 -0.31
C LEU A 151 -9.47 -1.46 -0.95
N ILE A 152 -8.44 -0.67 -0.67
CA ILE A 152 -7.07 -0.89 -1.17
C ILE A 152 -6.52 -2.21 -0.63
N VAL A 153 -6.55 -2.41 0.70
CA VAL A 153 -6.03 -3.63 1.34
C VAL A 153 -6.80 -4.87 0.88
N GLY A 154 -8.13 -4.79 0.77
CA GLY A 154 -8.96 -5.86 0.23
C GLY A 154 -8.61 -6.20 -1.23
N THR A 155 -8.34 -5.19 -2.05
CA THR A 155 -7.98 -5.38 -3.47
C THR A 155 -6.61 -6.03 -3.62
N VAL A 156 -5.58 -5.57 -2.90
CA VAL A 156 -4.24 -6.19 -2.96
C VAL A 156 -4.25 -7.61 -2.39
N ASN A 157 -5.02 -7.86 -1.33
CA ASN A 157 -5.22 -9.21 -0.80
C ASN A 157 -5.88 -10.13 -1.82
N HIS A 158 -6.88 -9.64 -2.56
CA HIS A 158 -7.50 -10.41 -3.62
C HIS A 158 -6.53 -10.71 -4.77
N LEU A 159 -5.72 -9.72 -5.19
CA LEU A 159 -4.68 -9.93 -6.22
C LEU A 159 -3.69 -11.04 -5.83
N SER A 160 -3.42 -11.17 -4.54
CA SER A 160 -2.58 -12.23 -3.98
C SER A 160 -3.20 -13.61 -4.11
N GLN A 161 -4.51 -13.72 -3.89
CA GLN A 161 -5.25 -14.98 -4.03
C GLN A 161 -5.27 -15.47 -5.47
N VAL A 162 -5.23 -14.56 -6.44
CA VAL A 162 -5.23 -14.88 -7.87
C VAL A 162 -3.83 -14.85 -8.50
N ARG A 163 -2.76 -14.68 -7.71
CA ARG A 163 -1.39 -14.47 -8.21
C ARG A 163 -0.90 -15.59 -9.14
N ASP A 164 -1.34 -16.83 -8.91
CA ASP A 164 -0.92 -17.99 -9.70
C ASP A 164 -1.61 -18.07 -11.07
N ARG A 165 -2.61 -17.21 -11.35
CA ARG A 165 -3.30 -17.15 -12.65
C ARG A 165 -2.48 -16.48 -13.75
N SER A 166 -1.40 -15.80 -13.42
CA SER A 166 -0.53 -15.15 -14.40
C SER A 166 0.92 -15.07 -13.93
N VAL A 167 1.87 -15.17 -14.85
CA VAL A 167 3.28 -14.93 -14.55
C VAL A 167 3.52 -13.45 -14.21
N PHE A 168 2.84 -12.52 -14.90
CA PHE A 168 2.95 -11.07 -14.64
C PHE A 168 2.53 -10.72 -13.21
N LEU A 169 1.47 -11.35 -12.71
CA LEU A 169 1.04 -11.18 -11.33
C LEU A 169 2.13 -11.60 -10.34
N ARG A 170 2.83 -12.71 -10.58
CA ARG A 170 3.85 -13.17 -9.64
C ARG A 170 5.00 -12.17 -9.47
N PHE A 171 5.42 -11.51 -10.54
CA PHE A 171 6.49 -10.52 -10.49
C PHE A 171 6.02 -9.16 -9.94
N ASP A 172 4.83 -8.70 -10.33
CA ASP A 172 4.37 -7.37 -9.97
C ASP A 172 3.70 -7.31 -8.59
N ASN A 173 3.26 -8.45 -8.04
CA ASN A 173 2.42 -8.47 -6.84
C ASN A 173 3.14 -7.95 -5.59
N SER A 174 4.45 -8.16 -5.45
CA SER A 174 5.21 -7.63 -4.30
C SER A 174 5.25 -6.10 -4.33
N TYR A 175 5.52 -5.53 -5.50
CA TYR A 175 5.46 -4.09 -5.73
C TYR A 175 4.05 -3.54 -5.47
N VAL A 176 3.01 -4.18 -6.01
CA VAL A 176 1.61 -3.76 -5.80
C VAL A 176 1.22 -3.78 -4.32
N MET A 177 1.63 -4.80 -3.56
CA MET A 177 1.38 -4.82 -2.11
C MET A 177 2.07 -3.68 -1.38
N LEU A 178 3.34 -3.44 -1.70
CA LEU A 178 4.14 -2.45 -1.00
C LEU A 178 3.69 -1.02 -1.33
N ASP A 179 3.52 -0.69 -2.61
CA ASP A 179 3.17 0.66 -3.08
C ASP A 179 1.75 1.07 -2.68
N TYR A 180 0.77 0.18 -2.87
CA TYR A 180 -0.63 0.50 -2.57
C TYR A 180 -1.02 0.10 -1.15
N GLY A 181 -0.70 -1.12 -0.73
CA GLY A 181 -1.23 -1.73 0.49
C GLY A 181 -0.66 -1.15 1.78
N LEU A 182 0.61 -0.76 1.82
CA LEU A 182 1.30 -0.51 3.07
C LEU A 182 0.85 0.79 3.76
N SER A 183 0.68 1.87 2.99
CA SER A 183 0.19 3.15 3.53
C SER A 183 -1.26 3.06 4.00
N ALA A 184 -2.09 2.29 3.31
CA ALA A 184 -3.47 1.99 3.68
C ALA A 184 -3.53 1.12 4.95
N ALA A 185 -2.69 0.09 5.04
CA ALA A 185 -2.59 -0.77 6.21
C ALA A 185 -2.19 0.00 7.47
N ALA A 186 -1.23 0.93 7.35
CA ALA A 186 -0.85 1.79 8.48
C ALA A 186 -2.02 2.65 9.00
N MET A 187 -2.85 3.22 8.11
CA MET A 187 -4.07 3.92 8.53
C MET A 187 -5.06 2.96 9.22
N MET A 188 -5.25 1.74 8.69
CA MET A 188 -6.14 0.76 9.31
C MET A 188 -5.65 0.38 10.71
N VAL A 189 -4.35 0.14 10.89
CA VAL A 189 -3.70 -0.13 12.18
C VAL A 189 -3.94 1.03 13.14
N GLU A 190 -3.71 2.27 12.71
CA GLU A 190 -3.98 3.46 13.53
C GLU A 190 -5.43 3.51 14.00
N ALA A 191 -6.38 3.30 13.07
CA ALA A 191 -7.80 3.35 13.37
C ALA A 191 -8.23 2.27 14.38
N VAL A 192 -7.76 1.02 14.22
CA VAL A 192 -8.12 -0.08 15.14
C VAL A 192 -7.43 0.00 16.51
N SER A 193 -6.30 0.74 16.59
CA SER A 193 -5.52 0.95 17.81
C SER A 193 -6.10 2.03 18.73
N ARG A 194 -6.90 2.96 18.20
CA ARG A 194 -7.54 4.04 18.98
C ARG A 194 -8.60 3.45 19.94
N LYS A 195 -8.15 3.02 21.13
CA LYS A 195 -9.01 2.54 22.22
C LYS A 195 -9.90 3.69 22.72
N GLY A 196 -11.20 3.43 22.89
CA GLY A 196 -12.12 4.36 23.56
C GLY A 196 -12.69 5.50 22.71
N VAL A 197 -12.55 5.47 21.37
CA VAL A 197 -13.27 6.42 20.51
C VAL A 197 -14.77 6.13 20.58
N PRO A 198 -15.64 7.10 20.96
CA PRO A 198 -17.06 6.85 21.19
C PRO A 198 -17.86 6.45 19.94
N SER A 199 -17.35 6.73 18.73
CA SER A 199 -18.04 6.43 17.47
C SER A 199 -17.11 5.78 16.46
N TRP A 200 -17.10 4.45 16.44
CA TRP A 200 -16.59 3.69 15.30
C TRP A 200 -17.52 3.94 14.09
N PRO A 201 -17.00 4.14 12.86
CA PRO A 201 -17.83 4.31 11.67
C PRO A 201 -18.83 3.17 11.50
N GLN A 202 -20.11 3.46 11.21
CA GLN A 202 -21.10 2.39 11.05
C GLN A 202 -20.89 1.57 9.77
N SER A 203 -20.23 2.14 8.75
CA SER A 203 -20.01 1.52 7.44
C SER A 203 -18.98 0.39 7.45
N ILE A 204 -18.05 0.38 8.42
CA ILE A 204 -16.93 -0.56 8.47
C ILE A 204 -16.94 -1.30 9.80
N SER A 205 -16.61 -2.60 9.82
CA SER A 205 -16.40 -3.33 11.07
C SER A 205 -14.92 -3.35 11.47
N ARG A 206 -14.62 -3.10 12.75
CA ARG A 206 -13.27 -3.28 13.31
C ARG A 206 -12.72 -4.69 13.06
N SER A 207 -13.56 -5.72 13.19
CA SER A 207 -13.14 -7.10 12.95
C SER A 207 -12.87 -7.40 11.48
N LYS A 208 -13.51 -6.67 10.55
CA LYS A 208 -13.19 -6.76 9.12
C LYS A 208 -11.77 -6.23 8.87
N LEU A 209 -11.45 -5.05 9.39
CA LEU A 209 -10.12 -4.45 9.21
C LEU A 209 -9.00 -5.32 9.78
N ILE A 210 -9.19 -5.86 10.99
CA ILE A 210 -8.21 -6.77 11.61
C ILE A 210 -7.98 -7.99 10.72
N ARG A 211 -9.04 -8.63 10.22
CA ARG A 211 -8.91 -9.78 9.31
C ARG A 211 -8.19 -9.43 8.02
N GLU A 212 -8.52 -8.29 7.40
CA GLU A 212 -7.86 -7.82 6.18
C GLU A 212 -6.36 -7.54 6.41
N LEU A 213 -6.01 -6.96 7.56
CA LEU A 213 -4.62 -6.74 7.96
C LEU A 213 -3.88 -8.06 8.20
N SER A 214 -4.48 -9.02 8.89
CA SER A 214 -3.87 -10.35 9.10
C SER A 214 -3.60 -11.07 7.77
N VAL A 215 -4.53 -10.99 6.82
CA VAL A 215 -4.33 -11.54 5.47
C VAL A 215 -3.18 -10.82 4.76
N LEU A 216 -3.09 -9.49 4.88
CA LEU A 216 -2.00 -8.73 4.29
C LEU A 216 -0.64 -9.10 4.88
N VAL A 217 -0.55 -9.32 6.20
CA VAL A 217 0.68 -9.80 6.86
C VAL A 217 1.10 -11.15 6.28
N SER A 218 0.20 -12.14 6.26
CA SER A 218 0.49 -13.47 5.72
C SER A 218 0.91 -13.42 4.24
N ASN A 219 0.27 -12.53 3.47
CA ASN A 219 0.63 -12.25 2.10
C ASN A 219 2.06 -11.68 1.98
N LEU A 220 2.43 -10.67 2.77
CA LEU A 220 3.77 -10.07 2.78
C LEU A 220 4.87 -11.06 3.21
N GLU A 221 4.58 -11.98 4.13
CA GLU A 221 5.53 -13.02 4.56
C GLU A 221 5.82 -14.05 3.47
N SER A 222 4.87 -14.28 2.57
CA SER A 222 4.90 -15.37 1.58
C SER A 222 5.01 -14.90 0.14
N ILE A 223 5.08 -13.59 -0.10
CA ILE A 223 5.09 -13.06 -1.46
C ILE A 223 6.47 -13.09 -2.13
N CYS A 224 7.52 -12.83 -1.37
CA CYS A 224 8.89 -12.83 -1.88
C CYS A 224 9.70 -13.97 -1.29
N GLN A 225 10.57 -14.56 -2.10
CA GLN A 225 11.55 -15.55 -1.64
C GLN A 225 12.88 -14.88 -1.26
N PRO A 226 13.68 -15.49 -0.37
CA PRO A 226 15.02 -15.02 -0.08
C PRO A 226 15.86 -14.88 -1.37
N GLY A 227 16.41 -13.68 -1.59
CA GLY A 227 17.19 -13.34 -2.78
C GLY A 227 16.45 -12.48 -3.81
N GLU A 228 15.14 -12.29 -3.67
CA GLU A 228 14.38 -11.31 -4.47
C GLU A 228 14.58 -9.88 -3.93
N SER A 229 14.52 -8.88 -4.83
CA SER A 229 14.76 -7.46 -4.51
C SER A 229 13.89 -6.95 -3.36
N ASN A 230 12.59 -7.28 -3.38
CA ASN A 230 11.62 -6.80 -2.41
C ASN A 230 11.58 -7.62 -1.11
N TYR A 231 12.34 -8.72 -0.99
CA TYR A 231 12.26 -9.66 0.14
C TYR A 231 12.48 -8.99 1.50
N ALA A 232 13.53 -8.17 1.61
CA ALA A 232 13.87 -7.50 2.87
C ALA A 232 12.77 -6.51 3.31
N VAL A 233 12.22 -5.76 2.35
CA VAL A 233 11.16 -4.77 2.61
C VAL A 233 9.84 -5.46 2.96
N CYS A 234 9.45 -6.50 2.23
CA CYS A 234 8.27 -7.32 2.54
C CYS A 234 8.35 -7.96 3.93
N THR A 235 9.49 -8.55 4.28
CA THR A 235 9.70 -9.18 5.58
C THR A 235 9.63 -8.16 6.72
N ARG A 236 10.22 -6.98 6.52
CA ARG A 236 10.18 -5.90 7.51
C ARG A 236 8.76 -5.32 7.66
N ALA A 237 8.06 -5.14 6.55
CA ALA A 237 6.66 -4.71 6.51
C ALA A 237 5.76 -5.68 7.30
N ALA A 238 5.85 -6.98 6.99
CA ALA A 238 5.11 -8.04 7.67
C ALA A 238 5.37 -8.01 9.18
N ARG A 239 6.64 -7.94 9.60
CA ARG A 239 7.02 -7.92 11.02
C ARG A 239 6.44 -6.71 11.76
N LYS A 240 6.53 -5.51 11.18
CA LYS A 240 5.99 -4.29 11.83
C LYS A 240 4.46 -4.33 11.91
N LEU A 241 3.78 -4.77 10.85
CA LEU A 241 2.32 -4.90 10.84
C LEU A 241 1.84 -6.00 11.80
N SER A 242 2.53 -7.16 11.85
CA SER A 242 2.22 -8.24 12.79
C SER A 242 2.32 -7.76 14.23
N ARG A 243 3.44 -7.12 14.61
CA ARG A 243 3.62 -6.61 15.98
C ARG A 243 2.55 -5.62 16.37
N ALA A 244 2.21 -4.68 15.47
CA ALA A 244 1.14 -3.73 15.73
C ALA A 244 -0.21 -4.45 15.95
N LEU A 245 -0.51 -5.46 15.13
CA LEU A 245 -1.70 -6.29 15.32
C LEU A 245 -1.68 -7.05 16.65
N ASP A 246 -0.54 -7.61 17.05
CA ASP A 246 -0.38 -8.34 18.30
C ASP A 246 -0.65 -7.41 19.50
N GLU A 247 -0.14 -6.17 19.49
CA GLU A 247 -0.45 -5.16 20.52
C GLU A 247 -1.93 -4.76 20.57
N ILE A 248 -2.59 -4.74 19.40
CA ILE A 248 -4.02 -4.44 19.27
C ILE A 248 -4.87 -5.58 19.86
N LEU A 249 -4.43 -6.83 19.71
CA LEU A 249 -5.15 -8.04 20.10
C LEU A 249 -4.85 -8.46 21.54
N ASP A 250 -3.59 -8.39 21.97
CA ASP A 250 -3.07 -8.86 23.26
C ASP A 250 -2.40 -7.72 24.07
N PRO A 251 -3.16 -6.70 24.50
CA PRO A 251 -2.58 -5.51 25.13
C PRO A 251 -1.94 -5.74 26.50
N ASP A 252 -2.24 -6.88 27.15
CA ASP A 252 -1.72 -7.21 28.49
C ASP A 252 -0.43 -8.04 28.42
N ALA A 253 -0.10 -8.66 27.29
CA ALA A 253 1.07 -9.52 27.13
C ALA A 253 2.40 -8.73 27.14
N THR A 254 2.39 -7.51 26.60
CA THR A 254 3.57 -6.62 26.56
C THR A 254 3.98 -6.06 27.93
N THR A 255 3.13 -6.18 28.95
CA THR A 255 3.44 -5.67 30.31
C THR A 255 4.10 -6.74 31.20
N ILE A 256 4.04 -8.02 30.82
CA ILE A 256 4.47 -9.14 31.68
C ILE A 256 5.98 -9.43 31.56
N GLU A 257 6.63 -9.04 30.45
CA GLU A 257 8.09 -9.22 30.29
C GLU A 257 8.91 -8.30 31.21
N ASP A 258 8.41 -7.12 31.58
CA ASP A 258 9.07 -6.20 32.52
C ASP A 258 8.81 -6.54 34.01
N GLY A 259 7.87 -7.46 34.28
CA GLY A 259 7.43 -7.81 35.63
C GLY A 259 8.26 -8.87 36.35
N HIS A 260 9.08 -9.65 35.63
CA HIS A 260 9.78 -10.81 36.20
C HIS A 260 11.16 -10.53 36.83
N SER A 261 11.67 -9.29 36.82
CA SER A 261 12.92 -8.94 37.52
C SER A 261 12.75 -8.22 38.86
N ARG A 262 11.53 -8.06 39.39
CA ARG A 262 11.32 -7.40 40.69
C ARG A 262 10.32 -8.10 41.60
N ARG A 263 10.64 -9.33 42.03
CA ARG A 263 10.23 -9.80 43.36
C ARG A 263 11.05 -10.98 43.87
N SER A 264 12.04 -10.71 44.71
CA SER A 264 12.34 -11.51 45.90
C SER A 264 13.13 -10.65 46.88
N GLY A 265 12.50 -10.35 48.02
CA GLY A 265 13.07 -9.60 49.13
C GLY A 265 14.06 -10.41 49.99
N PRO A 266 14.53 -9.86 51.12
CA PRO A 266 15.96 -9.84 51.42
C PRO A 266 16.42 -10.67 52.64
N VAL A 267 17.75 -10.84 52.70
CA VAL A 267 18.66 -11.01 53.86
C VAL A 267 18.67 -12.35 54.62
N GLY A 268 19.85 -12.96 54.62
CA GLY A 268 20.34 -13.95 55.58
C GLY A 268 21.86 -14.11 55.43
N THR A 269 22.61 -13.38 56.25
CA THR A 269 24.08 -13.39 56.40
C THR A 269 24.65 -14.76 56.79
N GLY A 270 25.81 -15.12 56.22
CA GLY A 270 26.60 -16.27 56.66
C GLY A 270 27.94 -16.36 55.93
N ASP A 271 29.03 -16.23 56.68
CA ASP A 271 30.42 -16.01 56.29
C ASP A 271 31.17 -17.17 55.60
N SER A 272 32.26 -16.76 54.93
CA SER A 272 33.58 -17.43 54.84
C SER A 272 33.73 -18.74 54.06
N SER A 273 34.48 -18.69 52.95
CA SER A 273 35.90 -19.09 52.90
C SER A 273 36.39 -19.34 51.47
N THR A 274 37.61 -18.88 51.22
CA THR A 274 38.48 -18.98 50.04
C THR A 274 38.80 -20.41 49.58
N HIS A 275 38.97 -20.63 48.27
CA HIS A 275 40.17 -21.27 47.68
C HIS A 275 40.24 -21.16 46.13
N THR A 276 41.42 -20.73 45.68
CA THR A 276 42.08 -20.70 44.35
C THR A 276 42.09 -22.11 43.68
N THR A 277 42.12 -22.38 42.35
CA THR A 277 43.07 -21.99 41.29
C THR A 277 42.67 -22.66 39.94
N ALA A 278 43.09 -22.05 38.81
CA ALA A 278 43.67 -22.63 37.58
C ALA A 278 42.81 -23.35 36.49
N THR A 279 42.66 -22.64 35.35
CA THR A 279 42.92 -23.01 33.92
C THR A 279 42.46 -24.35 33.32
N SER A 280 41.71 -24.26 32.21
CA SER A 280 42.09 -24.78 30.87
C SER A 280 41.02 -24.49 29.80
N GLU A 281 41.36 -23.76 28.74
CA GLU A 281 40.65 -23.76 27.44
C GLU A 281 40.94 -25.09 26.69
N PRO A 282 40.17 -25.46 25.64
CA PRO A 282 40.49 -24.97 24.29
C PRO A 282 39.30 -24.65 23.37
N ALA A 283 39.50 -23.59 22.58
CA ALA A 283 39.25 -23.40 21.15
C ALA A 283 38.01 -24.02 20.45
N THR A 284 37.16 -23.14 19.91
CA THR A 284 36.57 -23.30 18.56
C THR A 284 36.31 -21.92 17.91
N ASP A 285 37.03 -21.69 16.80
CA ASP A 285 36.83 -20.81 15.65
C ASP A 285 35.84 -19.64 15.72
N ASN A 286 36.42 -18.44 15.77
CA ASN A 286 35.80 -17.17 15.43
C ASN A 286 35.75 -16.98 13.89
N PHE A 287 34.57 -17.06 13.29
CA PHE A 287 34.29 -16.33 12.05
C PHE A 287 33.73 -14.95 12.43
N ALA A 288 34.61 -13.95 12.43
CA ALA A 288 34.23 -12.55 12.54
C ALA A 288 33.57 -12.12 11.22
N SER A 289 32.25 -11.90 11.25
CA SER A 289 31.57 -11.11 10.22
C SER A 289 31.43 -9.70 10.75
N ASP A 290 31.96 -8.77 9.96
CA ASP A 290 32.08 -7.34 10.20
C ASP A 290 30.75 -6.72 10.65
N MET A 291 30.72 -6.22 11.88
CA MET A 291 29.55 -5.63 12.53
C MET A 291 29.64 -4.13 12.38
N MET A 292 28.77 -3.54 11.55
CA MET A 292 28.61 -2.09 11.46
C MET A 292 28.19 -1.54 12.85
N PRO A 293 28.90 -0.54 13.39
CA PRO A 293 28.60 -0.03 14.72
C PRO A 293 27.50 1.04 14.65
N GLY A 294 26.39 0.81 15.36
CA GLY A 294 25.52 1.90 15.81
C GLY A 294 24.03 1.74 15.55
N GLU A 295 23.41 0.65 15.99
CA GLU A 295 21.98 0.69 16.33
C GLU A 295 21.85 0.56 17.85
N HIS A 296 21.54 1.69 18.50
CA HIS A 296 21.16 1.72 19.90
C HIS A 296 19.89 0.89 20.08
N ASN A 297 20.01 -0.24 20.79
CA ASN A 297 18.91 -0.96 21.39
C ASN A 297 18.17 -0.05 22.38
N GLY A 298 17.17 0.67 21.90
CA GLY A 298 16.11 1.28 22.69
C GLY A 298 14.87 0.41 22.62
N LEU A 299 14.79 -0.63 23.45
CA LEU A 299 13.56 -1.36 23.73
C LEU A 299 12.66 -0.46 24.59
N GLY A 300 11.67 0.16 23.95
CA GLY A 300 10.63 0.97 24.60
C GLY A 300 9.50 1.20 23.59
N GLY A 301 8.25 0.98 24.02
CA GLY A 301 7.05 0.84 23.20
C GLY A 301 6.97 1.74 21.96
N LEU A 302 6.72 1.12 20.81
CA LEU A 302 6.66 1.80 19.52
C LEU A 302 5.20 2.12 19.20
N ASP A 303 4.84 3.38 19.46
CA ASP A 303 3.60 4.01 19.01
C ASP A 303 3.48 3.96 17.47
N PHE A 304 2.27 4.11 16.91
CA PHE A 304 1.98 4.24 15.46
C PHE A 304 3.00 5.15 14.72
N SER A 305 3.56 6.11 15.44
CA SER A 305 4.69 6.94 15.04
C SER A 305 5.86 6.15 14.41
N ASP A 306 6.19 4.94 14.89
CA ASP A 306 7.27 4.10 14.35
C ASP A 306 6.94 3.40 13.03
N LEU A 307 5.66 3.06 12.78
CA LEU A 307 5.23 2.51 11.49
C LEU A 307 5.21 3.61 10.42
N ASP A 308 4.64 4.79 10.73
CA ASP A 308 4.62 5.93 9.80
C ASP A 308 6.02 6.51 9.58
N SER A 309 6.85 6.58 10.63
CA SER A 309 8.26 6.99 10.52
C SER A 309 9.05 6.02 9.65
N TRP A 310 8.89 4.71 9.86
CA TRP A 310 9.55 3.72 9.04
C TRP A 310 9.11 3.81 7.58
N LEU A 311 7.80 3.92 7.31
CA LEU A 311 7.26 4.09 5.95
C LEU A 311 7.91 5.26 5.19
N ARG A 312 8.17 6.37 5.88
CA ARG A 312 8.84 7.55 5.32
C ARG A 312 10.35 7.36 5.13
N SER A 313 10.94 6.41 5.86
CA SER A 313 12.38 6.10 5.79
C SER A 313 12.74 5.07 4.72
N VAL A 314 11.75 4.35 4.16
CA VAL A 314 11.99 3.37 3.11
C VAL A 314 12.48 4.09 1.86
N ASP A 315 13.60 3.65 1.30
CA ASP A 315 14.02 4.07 -0.02
C ASP A 315 13.20 3.32 -1.08
N TRP A 316 12.18 3.99 -1.59
CA TRP A 316 11.29 3.46 -2.61
C TRP A 316 11.93 3.39 -4.00
N THR A 317 13.13 3.94 -4.19
CA THR A 317 13.82 3.89 -5.49
C THR A 317 14.45 2.51 -5.76
N GLU A 318 14.74 1.74 -4.71
CA GLU A 318 15.23 0.37 -4.80
C GLU A 318 14.09 -0.68 -4.72
N VAL A 319 12.86 -0.23 -4.39
CA VAL A 319 11.66 -1.08 -4.34
C VAL A 319 11.00 -1.07 -5.70
N GLY A 320 11.26 -2.09 -6.50
CA GLY A 320 10.76 -2.19 -7.87
C GLY A 320 10.83 -3.59 -8.43
N ALA A 321 10.04 -3.85 -9.46
CA ALA A 321 10.32 -4.95 -10.37
C ALA A 321 11.47 -4.49 -11.27
N ASP A 322 12.62 -5.17 -11.18
CA ASP A 322 13.75 -4.96 -12.08
C ASP A 322 13.33 -5.36 -13.51
N TYR A 323 12.78 -4.42 -14.27
CA TYR A 323 12.52 -4.63 -15.69
C TYR A 323 13.77 -4.23 -16.48
N ILE A 324 14.56 -5.22 -16.89
CA ILE A 324 15.42 -5.09 -18.06
C ILE A 324 14.52 -5.40 -19.27
N PHE A 325 14.20 -4.38 -20.07
CA PHE A 325 13.53 -4.54 -21.36
C PHE A 325 14.47 -5.16 -22.41
#